data_AF-A0A524K7Q4-F1
#
_entry.id   AF-A0A524K7Q4-F1
#
_cell.length_a   1.000
_cell.length_b   1.000
_cell.length_c   1.000
_cell.angle_alpha   90.00
_cell.angle_beta   90.00
_cell.angle_gamma   90.00
#
_symmetry.space_group_name_H-M   'P 1'
#
loop_
_entity.id
_entity.type
_entity.pdbx_description
1 polymer ?
#
loop_
_entity_poly.entity_id
_entity_poly.type
_entity_poly.pdbx_seq_one_letter_code
_entity_poly.pdbx_strand_id
1 'polypeptide(L)' 'MTFDQFAEVEKQVALRGDELAGVYLALVEREVDLDRYQRKALENLRCLLYDGFSIEEMESLGESYARRLSDPDIC' A
#
# COMPACT_ATOMS: atom_id res chain seq x y z
N MET A 1 13.49 -21.20 -13.43
CA MET A 1 13.00 -19.81 -13.49
C MET A 1 14.04 -18.93 -12.80
N THR A 2 14.56 -17.91 -13.48
CA THR A 2 15.45 -16.92 -12.86
C THR A 2 14.64 -15.82 -12.15
N PHE A 3 15.28 -15.02 -11.30
CA PHE A 3 14.61 -13.90 -10.63
C PHE A 3 14.08 -12.87 -11.64
N ASP A 4 14.86 -12.54 -12.68
CA ASP A 4 14.42 -11.62 -13.73
C ASP A 4 13.18 -12.14 -14.46
N GLN A 5 13.15 -13.45 -14.76
CA GLN A 5 11.98 -14.09 -15.34
C GLN A 5 10.76 -14.09 -14.42
N PHE A 6 10.97 -14.12 -13.10
CA PHE A 6 9.88 -14.03 -12.13
C PHE A 6 9.37 -12.59 -12.00
N ALA A 7 10.27 -11.60 -11.96
CA ALA A 7 9.95 -10.18 -11.81
C ALA A 7 9.15 -9.60 -12.99
N GLU A 8 9.23 -10.22 -14.17
CA GLU A 8 8.44 -9.83 -15.35
C GLU A 8 7.04 -10.46 -15.39
N VAL A 9 6.73 -11.40 -14.49
CA VAL A 9 5.40 -12.01 -14.45
C VAL A 9 4.42 -11.10 -13.74
N GLU A 10 3.42 -10.62 -14.46
CA GLU A 10 2.30 -9.92 -13.85
C GLU A 10 1.45 -10.90 -13.04
N LYS A 11 1.23 -10.56 -11.77
CA LYS A 11 0.38 -11.31 -10.84
C LYS A 11 -0.70 -10.40 -10.32
N GLN A 12 -1.92 -10.89 -10.33
CA GLN A 12 -3.05 -10.22 -9.69
C GLN A 12 -3.22 -10.75 -8.27
N VAL A 13 -3.32 -9.84 -7.32
CA VAL A 13 -3.62 -10.14 -5.91
C VAL A 13 -4.82 -9.29 -5.54
N ALA A 14 -5.82 -9.92 -4.91
CA ALA A 14 -6.94 -9.20 -4.32
C ALA A 14 -6.60 -8.90 -2.86
N LEU A 15 -6.61 -7.61 -2.50
CA LEU A 15 -6.38 -7.14 -1.14
C LEU A 15 -7.66 -6.51 -0.59
N ARG A 16 -7.91 -6.70 0.70
CA ARG A 16 -8.90 -5.92 1.45
C ARG A 16 -8.38 -4.50 1.64
N GLY A 17 -9.29 -3.57 1.95
CA GLY A 17 -8.93 -2.15 2.07
C GLY A 17 -7.90 -1.86 3.17
N ASP A 18 -7.94 -2.59 4.29
CA ASP A 18 -6.96 -2.49 5.37
C ASP A 18 -5.62 -3.12 4.99
N GLU A 19 -5.62 -4.28 4.31
CA GLU A 19 -4.40 -4.88 3.76
C GLU A 19 -3.72 -3.93 2.75
N LEU A 20 -4.51 -3.27 1.90
CA LEU A 20 -4.03 -2.28 0.94
C LEU A 20 -3.38 -1.08 1.65
N ALA A 21 -4.04 -0.54 2.67
CA ALA A 21 -3.51 0.55 3.49
C ALA A 21 -2.20 0.15 4.19
N GLY A 22 -2.13 -1.08 4.72
CA GLY A 22 -0.92 -1.61 5.34
C GLY A 22 0.27 -1.70 4.37
N VAL A 23 0.05 -2.20 3.15
CA VAL A 23 1.10 -2.25 2.11
C VAL A 23 1.55 -0.84 1.71
N TYR A 24 0.61 0.08 1.54
CA TYR A 24 0.91 1.48 1.23
C TYR A 24 1.79 2.12 2.32
N LEU A 25 1.40 2.01 3.59
CA LEU A 25 2.15 2.58 4.71
C LEU A 25 3.57 2.02 4.80
N ALA A 26 3.71 0.70 4.63
CA ALA A 26 5.02 0.04 4.64
C ALA A 26 5.95 0.50 3.49
N LEU A 27 5.39 0.80 2.32
CA LEU A 27 6.16 1.31 1.18
C LEU A 27 6.52 2.78 1.34
N VAL A 28 5.60 3.61 1.83
CA VAL A 28 5.84 5.05 2.07
C VAL A 28 6.94 5.27 3.10
N GLU A 29 6.95 4.50 4.21
CA GLU A 29 7.96 4.63 5.26
C GLU A 29 9.39 4.44 4.75
N ARG A 30 9.56 3.71 3.64
CA ARG A 30 10.85 3.34 3.06
C ARG A 30 11.02 3.82 1.63
N GLU A 31 10.28 4.86 1.21
CA GLU A 31 10.18 5.30 -0.18
C GLU A 31 11.56 5.54 -0.84
N VAL A 32 12.51 6.10 -0.07
CA VAL A 32 13.86 6.41 -0.53
C VAL A 32 14.67 5.17 -0.92
N ASP A 33 14.40 4.03 -0.28
CA ASP A 33 15.13 2.78 -0.44
C ASP A 33 14.45 1.80 -1.42
N LEU A 34 13.30 2.19 -1.98
CA LEU A 34 12.54 1.31 -2.86
C LEU A 34 13.26 1.09 -4.20
N ASP A 35 13.24 -0.16 -4.66
CA ASP A 35 13.63 -0.49 -6.03
C ASP A 35 12.58 -0.01 -7.06
N ARG A 36 12.92 -0.16 -8.35
CA ARG A 36 12.05 0.30 -9.46
C ARG A 36 10.65 -0.33 -9.45
N TYR A 37 10.53 -1.59 -9.04
CA TYR A 37 9.26 -2.32 -9.04
C TYR A 37 8.41 -1.92 -7.84
N GLN A 38 9.05 -1.76 -6.68
CA GLN A 38 8.39 -1.29 -5.46
C GLN A 38 7.90 0.15 -5.60
N ARG A 39 8.67 1.05 -6.23
CA ARG A 39 8.21 2.42 -6.54
C ARG A 39 6.99 2.41 -7.44
N LYS A 40 7.01 1.59 -8.50
CA LYS A 40 5.85 1.43 -9.39
C LYS A 40 4.62 0.91 -8.64
N ALA A 41 4.80 -0.03 -7.71
CA ALA A 41 3.71 -0.50 -6.85
C ALA A 41 3.18 0.62 -5.95
N LEU A 42 4.06 1.41 -5.33
CA LEU A 42 3.67 2.55 -4.50
C LEU A 42 2.90 3.62 -5.30
N GLU A 43 3.33 3.94 -6.51
CA GLU A 43 2.61 4.88 -7.40
C GLU A 43 1.20 4.36 -7.74
N ASN A 44 1.07 3.09 -8.09
CA ASN A 44 -0.24 2.48 -8.37
C ASN A 44 -1.15 2.53 -7.13
N LEU A 45 -0.60 2.24 -5.94
CA LEU A 45 -1.35 2.33 -4.69
C LEU A 45 -1.79 3.76 -4.38
N ARG A 46 -0.93 4.76 -4.63
CA ARG A 46 -1.28 6.17 -4.51
C ARG A 46 -2.46 6.51 -5.41
N CYS A 47 -2.44 6.13 -6.68
CA CYS A 47 -3.56 6.38 -7.59
C CYS A 47 -4.86 5.76 -7.07
N LEU A 48 -4.84 4.49 -6.66
CA LEU A 48 -6.03 3.81 -6.14
C LEU A 48 -6.58 4.44 -4.87
N LEU A 49 -5.69 4.88 -3.96
CA LEU A 49 -6.10 5.49 -2.71
C LEU A 49 -6.59 6.92 -2.92
N TYR A 50 -5.93 7.74 -3.76
CA TYR A 50 -6.37 9.10 -4.07
C TYR A 50 -7.68 9.15 -4.86
N ASP A 51 -8.05 8.08 -5.57
CA ASP A 51 -9.38 7.97 -6.20
C ASP A 51 -10.49 7.76 -5.16
N GLY A 52 -10.17 7.16 -4.00
CA GLY A 52 -11.13 6.81 -2.96
C GLY A 52 -11.11 7.70 -1.72
N PHE A 53 -10.04 8.48 -1.52
CA PHE A 53 -9.81 9.29 -0.33
C PHE A 53 -9.47 10.75 -0.70
N SER A 54 -9.94 11.67 0.13
CA SER A 54 -9.46 13.05 0.14
C SER A 54 -8.01 13.13 0.62
N ILE A 55 -7.37 14.27 0.38
CA ILE A 55 -6.00 14.53 0.85
C ILE A 55 -5.91 14.42 2.37
N GLU A 56 -6.89 14.94 3.10
CA GLU A 56 -6.95 14.93 4.57
C GLU A 56 -7.10 13.50 5.12
N GLU A 57 -7.91 12.67 4.45
CA GLU A 57 -8.04 11.24 4.80
C GLU A 57 -6.75 10.46 4.50
N MET A 58 -6.04 10.83 3.43
CA MET A 58 -4.73 10.25 3.11
C MET A 58 -3.67 10.59 4.16
N GLU A 59 -3.66 11.83 4.65
CA GLU A 59 -2.74 12.27 5.71
C GLU A 59 -3.02 11.57 7.04
N SER A 60 -4.29 11.29 7.34
CA SER A 60 -4.72 10.60 8.57
C SER A 60 -4.77 9.07 8.45
N LEU A 61 -4.41 8.50 7.29
CA LEU A 61 -4.50 7.07 7.01
C LEU A 61 -3.65 6.24 7.97
N GLY A 62 -2.42 6.70 8.26
CA GLY A 62 -1.51 6.02 9.18
C GLY A 62 -2.04 5.93 10.61
N GLU A 63 -2.58 7.03 11.13
CA GLU A 63 -3.19 7.07 12.47
C GLU A 63 -4.44 6.20 12.55
N SER A 64 -5.28 6.26 11.51
CA SER A 64 -6.51 5.46 11.41
C SER A 64 -6.20 3.96 11.35
N TYR A 65 -5.19 3.57 10.58
CA TYR A 65 -4.72 2.20 10.49
C TYR A 65 -4.15 1.69 11.83
N ALA A 66 -3.33 2.50 12.49
CA ALA A 66 -2.77 2.17 13.81
C ALA A 66 -3.86 2.00 14.88
N ARG A 67 -4.89 2.86 14.87
CA ARG A 67 -6.05 2.76 15.77
C ARG A 67 -6.81 1.45 15.55
N ARG A 68 -7.08 1.09 14.30
CA ARG A 68 -7.76 -0.18 13.94
C ARG A 68 -6.96 -1.42 14.35
N LEU A 69 -5.64 -1.40 14.24
CA LEU A 69 -4.81 -2.51 14.73
C LEU A 69 -4.82 -2.64 16.26
N SER A 70 -4.98 -1.51 16.96
CA SER A 70 -5.01 -1.46 18.42
C SER A 70 -6.37 -1.87 19.00
N ASP A 71 -7.44 -1.73 18.21
CA ASP A 71 -8.81 -2.12 18.58
C ASP A 71 -9.50 -2.81 17.38
N PRO A 72 -9.32 -4.14 17.23
CA PRO A 72 -9.81 -4.89 16.08
C PRO A 72 -11.34 -5.03 16.04
N ASP A 73 -12.06 -4.62 17.10
CA ASP A 73 -13.52 -4.70 17.21
C ASP A 73 -14.24 -3.43 16.69
N ILE A 74 -13.50 -2.40 16.24
CA ILE A 74 -14.10 -1.22 15.61
C ILE A 74 -14.44 -1.53 14.15
N CYS A 75 -15.64 -2.09 13.94
CA CYS A 75 -16.34 -2.20 12.66
C CYS A 75 -17.83 -1.86 12.82
#